data_AF-A0A815B535-F1
#
_entry.id   AF-A0A815B535-F1
#
_cell.length_a   1.000
_cell.length_b   1.000
_cell.length_c   1.000
_cell.angle_alpha   90.00
_cell.angle_beta   90.00
_cell.angle_gamma   90.00
#
_symmetry.space_group_name_H-M   'P 1'
#
loop_
_entity.id
_entity.type
_entity.pdbx_description
1 polymer ?
#
loop_
_entity_poly.entity_id
_entity_poly.type
_entity_poly.pdbx_seq_one_letter_code
_entity_poly.pdbx_strand_id
1 'polypeptide(L)'
;MYQVCLELFGVQSQVVWTPSSFDSLPSIDYQYGTKVLRVFLQCSNGSDSLALLGEKYTNTYFMQLSSKCACYDGCKTTPTTTSTKVITSLSPSSPAPITHSCFYTDSQRGTINITSIGNIYHYPAFKDYQSTTFSNYRWSYNPCFSFNEYNCTNAAACQINPVSLSGSVIAEQQTAEWYNTDTDHPVILYTTHKGMSTQKMLVVELECNNDVNAPHQLEVIGQTSPTVYKMKLNSHCA
;
A
#
# COMPACT_ATOMS: atom_id res chain seq x y z
N MET A 1 11.04 -33.05 -36.69
CA MET A 1 9.76 -32.37 -36.89
C MET A 1 9.17 -32.16 -35.50
N TYR A 2 9.29 -30.96 -34.92
CA TYR A 2 8.80 -30.70 -33.56
C TYR A 2 7.33 -30.31 -33.65
N GLN A 3 6.45 -31.16 -33.13
CA GLN A 3 5.04 -30.84 -33.00
C GLN A 3 4.89 -29.85 -31.83
N VAL A 4 4.59 -28.60 -32.15
CA VAL A 4 4.31 -27.56 -31.15
C VAL A 4 2.85 -27.72 -30.74
N CYS A 5 2.61 -28.31 -29.58
CA CYS A 5 1.28 -28.34 -28.97
C CYS A 5 1.02 -26.98 -28.31
N LEU A 6 0.07 -26.21 -28.86
CA LEU A 6 -0.46 -25.02 -28.18
C LEU A 6 -1.46 -25.46 -27.11
N GLU A 7 -1.13 -25.20 -25.86
CA GLU A 7 -2.06 -25.39 -24.73
C GLU A 7 -2.68 -24.06 -24.30
N LEU A 8 -3.97 -24.11 -23.96
CA LEU A 8 -4.73 -22.96 -23.46
C LEU A 8 -4.57 -22.85 -21.93
N PHE A 9 -4.19 -21.66 -21.44
CA PHE A 9 -3.95 -21.41 -20.01
C PHE A 9 -5.00 -20.49 -19.33
N GLY A 10 -5.94 -19.93 -20.10
CA GLY A 10 -6.98 -19.05 -19.57
C GLY A 10 -7.68 -18.23 -20.64
N VAL A 11 -8.78 -17.59 -20.24
CA VAL A 11 -9.53 -16.61 -21.05
C VAL A 11 -9.56 -15.27 -20.32
N GLN A 12 -9.55 -14.15 -21.07
CA GLN A 12 -9.52 -12.81 -20.47
C GLN A 12 -10.72 -12.51 -19.56
N SER A 13 -11.86 -13.16 -19.79
CA SER A 13 -13.07 -12.98 -18.96
C SER A 13 -12.99 -13.59 -17.57
N GLN A 14 -11.95 -14.39 -17.27
CA GLN A 14 -11.75 -15.08 -15.98
C GLN A 14 -10.53 -14.56 -15.23
N VAL A 15 -10.11 -13.34 -15.52
CA VAL A 15 -8.92 -12.75 -14.94
C VAL A 15 -9.18 -12.34 -13.48
N VAL A 16 -8.26 -12.70 -12.58
CA VAL A 16 -8.30 -12.28 -11.18
C VAL A 16 -7.08 -11.41 -10.90
N TRP A 17 -7.33 -10.21 -10.39
CA TRP A 17 -6.26 -9.35 -9.92
C TRP A 17 -5.85 -9.76 -8.52
N THR A 18 -4.60 -10.16 -8.38
CA THR A 18 -3.98 -10.42 -7.09
C THR A 18 -3.10 -9.22 -6.78
N PRO A 19 -3.58 -8.26 -5.97
CA PRO A 19 -2.78 -7.11 -5.59
C PRO A 19 -1.48 -7.59 -4.96
N SER A 20 -0.42 -6.81 -5.12
CA SER A 20 0.89 -7.17 -4.58
C SER A 20 0.77 -7.45 -3.08
N SER A 21 1.07 -8.69 -2.68
CA SER A 21 1.47 -8.94 -1.30
C SER A 21 2.93 -8.49 -1.12
N PHE A 22 3.33 -8.26 0.11
CA PHE A 22 4.49 -7.41 0.44
C PHE A 22 5.89 -7.93 0.07
N ASP A 23 6.00 -9.15 -0.46
CA ASP A 23 7.24 -9.72 -1.03
C ASP A 23 7.07 -10.13 -2.51
N SER A 24 5.95 -9.77 -3.15
CA SER A 24 5.59 -10.20 -4.49
C SER A 24 5.16 -9.02 -5.35
N LEU A 25 5.64 -8.97 -6.59
CA LEU A 25 5.11 -8.07 -7.61
C LEU A 25 3.58 -8.24 -7.71
N PRO A 26 2.82 -7.16 -7.99
CA PRO A 26 1.40 -7.28 -8.27
C PRO A 26 1.21 -8.27 -9.41
N SER A 27 0.14 -9.07 -9.36
CA SER A 27 -0.03 -10.14 -10.33
C SER A 27 -1.44 -10.27 -10.84
N ILE A 28 -1.51 -10.78 -12.06
CA ILE A 28 -2.75 -11.11 -12.75
C ILE A 28 -2.77 -12.63 -12.90
N ASP A 29 -3.83 -13.25 -12.38
CA ASP A 29 -4.02 -14.69 -12.45
C ASP A 29 -5.08 -15.05 -13.50
N TYR A 30 -4.73 -15.97 -14.39
CA TYR A 30 -5.64 -16.60 -15.33
C TYR A 30 -5.84 -18.05 -14.93
N GLN A 31 -7.08 -18.51 -14.90
CA GLN A 31 -7.40 -19.88 -14.53
C GLN A 31 -8.10 -20.61 -15.68
N TYR A 32 -7.70 -21.86 -15.93
CA TYR A 32 -8.35 -22.76 -16.88
C TYR A 32 -8.36 -24.19 -16.35
N GLY A 33 -9.53 -24.65 -15.89
CA GLY A 33 -9.64 -25.92 -15.18
C GLY A 33 -8.77 -25.91 -13.91
N THR A 34 -7.81 -26.83 -13.83
CA THR A 34 -6.85 -26.91 -12.71
C THR A 34 -5.55 -26.13 -12.96
N LYS A 35 -5.39 -25.52 -14.14
CA LYS A 35 -4.19 -24.75 -14.48
C LYS A 35 -4.35 -23.28 -14.09
N VAL A 36 -3.27 -22.70 -13.57
CA VAL A 36 -3.17 -21.29 -13.20
C VAL A 36 -1.96 -20.68 -13.90
N LEU A 37 -2.16 -19.56 -14.60
CA LEU A 37 -1.10 -18.73 -15.13
C LEU A 37 -1.05 -17.44 -14.31
N ARG A 38 0.06 -17.22 -13.60
CA ARG A 38 0.32 -16.01 -12.83
C ARG A 38 1.28 -15.10 -13.58
N VAL A 39 0.86 -13.88 -13.86
CA VAL A 39 1.67 -12.85 -14.52
C VAL A 39 2.03 -11.78 -13.51
N PHE A 40 3.30 -11.73 -13.11
CA PHE A 40 3.84 -10.67 -12.27
C PHE A 40 4.05 -9.39 -13.09
N LEU A 41 3.63 -8.26 -12.55
CA LEU A 41 3.74 -6.96 -13.19
C LEU A 41 4.92 -6.20 -12.56
N GLN A 42 5.94 -5.94 -13.35
CA GLN A 42 7.11 -5.16 -12.95
C GLN A 42 7.09 -3.79 -13.64
N CYS A 43 7.05 -2.72 -12.86
CA CYS A 43 7.21 -1.37 -13.39
C CYS A 43 8.61 -1.19 -14.02
N SER A 44 8.65 -0.76 -15.28
CA SER A 44 9.90 -0.40 -15.97
C SER A 44 9.71 0.77 -16.92
N ASN A 45 10.65 1.72 -16.95
CA ASN A 45 10.66 2.83 -17.92
C ASN A 45 11.22 2.44 -19.31
N GLY A 46 11.65 1.18 -19.47
CA GLY A 46 12.17 0.65 -20.75
C GLY A 46 11.07 0.18 -21.70
N SER A 47 11.47 -0.49 -22.77
CA SER A 47 10.55 -1.20 -23.66
C SER A 47 9.83 -2.32 -22.91
N ASP A 48 8.58 -2.58 -23.30
CA ASP A 48 7.83 -3.71 -22.78
C ASP A 48 8.56 -5.03 -23.06
N SER A 49 8.64 -5.89 -22.06
CA SER A 49 9.23 -7.21 -22.18
C SER A 49 8.49 -8.23 -21.33
N LEU A 50 8.40 -9.47 -21.85
CA LEU A 50 7.75 -10.58 -21.18
C LEU A 50 8.76 -11.71 -20.99
N ALA A 51 8.99 -12.09 -19.74
CA ALA A 51 9.84 -13.22 -19.38
C ALA A 51 8.98 -14.41 -18.96
N LEU A 52 9.22 -15.58 -19.56
CA LEU A 52 8.66 -16.84 -19.08
C LEU A 52 9.55 -17.38 -17.95
N LEU A 53 8.97 -17.50 -16.75
CA LEU A 53 9.66 -18.06 -15.58
C LEU A 53 9.46 -19.58 -15.45
N GLY A 54 8.54 -20.13 -16.24
CA GLY A 54 8.20 -21.56 -16.30
C GLY A 54 7.18 -21.98 -15.24
N GLU A 55 6.99 -23.28 -15.12
CA GLU A 55 6.16 -23.88 -14.07
C GLU A 55 6.94 -23.95 -12.76
N LYS A 56 6.37 -23.44 -11.65
CA LYS A 56 7.01 -23.51 -10.31
C LYS A 56 6.26 -24.43 -9.35
N TYR A 57 4.97 -24.62 -9.56
CA TYR A 57 4.14 -25.59 -8.86
C TYR A 57 3.34 -26.38 -9.88
N THR A 58 2.88 -27.58 -9.54
CA THR A 58 2.08 -28.42 -10.44
C THR A 58 0.88 -27.65 -10.97
N ASN A 59 0.78 -27.54 -12.29
CA ASN A 59 -0.23 -26.78 -13.02
C ASN A 59 -0.21 -25.25 -12.78
N THR A 60 0.86 -24.70 -12.21
CA THR A 60 1.00 -23.24 -11.98
C THR A 60 2.20 -22.68 -12.72
N TYR A 61 1.91 -21.87 -13.73
CA TYR A 61 2.86 -21.26 -14.65
C TYR A 61 3.08 -19.80 -14.28
N PHE A 62 4.34 -19.36 -14.39
CA PHE A 62 4.72 -18.02 -13.98
C PHE A 62 5.33 -17.25 -15.15
N MET A 63 4.89 -16.01 -15.30
CA MET A 63 5.43 -15.03 -16.23
C MET A 63 5.71 -13.73 -15.49
N GLN A 64 6.61 -12.93 -16.03
CA GLN A 64 6.87 -11.57 -15.57
C GLN A 64 6.78 -10.62 -16.75
N LEU A 65 5.87 -9.66 -16.66
CA LEU A 65 5.70 -8.58 -17.60
C LEU A 65 6.36 -7.32 -17.03
N SER A 66 7.45 -6.89 -17.65
CA SER A 66 8.07 -5.60 -17.37
C SER A 66 7.54 -4.57 -18.36
N SER A 67 6.85 -3.54 -17.87
CA SER A 67 6.22 -2.54 -18.74
C SER A 67 6.12 -1.20 -18.03
N LYS A 68 6.12 -0.12 -18.83
CA LYS A 68 5.74 1.20 -18.32
C LYS A 68 4.31 1.17 -17.78
N CYS A 69 3.44 0.40 -18.42
CA CYS A 69 2.05 0.24 -18.02
C CYS A 69 1.84 -0.49 -16.69
N ALA A 70 2.84 -1.25 -16.23
CA ALA A 70 2.85 -1.83 -14.90
C ALA A 70 3.25 -0.81 -13.81
N CYS A 71 3.71 0.38 -14.20
CA CYS A 71 3.91 1.50 -13.28
C CYS A 71 2.58 2.20 -12.99
N TYR A 72 2.49 2.83 -11.83
CA TYR A 72 1.37 3.69 -11.49
C TYR A 72 1.17 4.76 -12.57
N ASP A 73 -0.06 4.89 -13.08
CA ASP A 73 -0.43 5.80 -14.16
C ASP A 73 0.38 5.68 -15.45
N GLY A 74 1.17 4.61 -15.61
CA GLY A 74 2.13 4.48 -16.70
C GLY A 74 1.50 4.36 -18.08
N CYS A 75 0.24 3.88 -18.16
CA CYS A 75 -0.56 3.86 -19.39
C CYS A 75 -1.50 5.06 -19.54
N LYS A 76 -1.57 6.02 -18.59
CA LYS A 76 -2.48 7.16 -18.78
C LYS A 76 -2.04 7.89 -20.03
N THR A 77 -2.85 7.82 -21.09
CA THR A 77 -2.68 8.64 -22.28
C THR A 77 -2.89 10.06 -21.81
N THR A 78 -1.81 10.82 -21.60
CA THR A 78 -1.93 12.23 -21.26
C THR A 78 -2.77 12.88 -22.36
N PRO A 79 -3.94 13.47 -22.05
CA PRO A 79 -4.59 14.32 -23.02
C PRO A 79 -3.61 15.45 -23.31
N THR A 80 -3.15 15.55 -24.56
CA THR A 80 -2.30 16.64 -25.04
C THR A 80 -3.14 17.94 -24.99
N THR A 81 -3.23 18.55 -23.81
CA THR A 81 -3.80 19.88 -23.64
C THR A 81 -2.64 20.86 -23.52
N THR A 82 -2.38 21.56 -24.61
CA THR A 82 -1.51 22.74 -24.65
C THR A 82 -2.02 23.76 -23.64
N SER A 83 -1.41 23.82 -22.46
CA SER A 83 -1.69 24.87 -21.47
C SER A 83 -0.39 25.57 -21.11
N THR A 84 -0.31 26.83 -21.54
CA THR A 84 0.73 27.80 -21.22
C THR A 84 0.83 27.95 -19.70
N LYS A 85 1.92 27.45 -19.12
CA LYS A 85 2.22 27.57 -17.68
C LYS A 85 2.94 28.88 -17.43
N VAL A 86 2.25 29.84 -16.80
CA VAL A 86 2.86 31.02 -16.19
C VAL A 86 3.69 30.56 -14.99
N ILE A 87 4.99 30.82 -15.05
CA ILE A 87 5.95 30.53 -13.98
C ILE A 87 5.98 31.74 -13.05
N THR A 88 5.46 31.59 -11.84
CA THR A 88 5.84 32.45 -10.72
C THR A 88 6.70 31.61 -9.78
N SER A 89 8.00 31.86 -9.85
CA SER A 89 9.02 31.28 -8.98
C SER A 89 8.95 31.93 -7.59
N LEU A 90 8.90 31.11 -6.54
CA LEU A 90 9.30 31.53 -5.19
C LEU A 90 10.35 30.56 -4.62
N SER A 91 11.25 31.19 -3.87
CA SER A 91 12.58 30.77 -3.41
C SER A 91 12.62 29.51 -2.51
N PRO A 92 13.79 28.85 -2.38
CA PRO A 92 13.96 27.61 -1.62
C PRO A 92 14.50 27.87 -0.21
N SER A 93 13.66 27.71 0.82
CA SER A 93 14.09 27.42 2.20
C SER A 93 12.90 27.19 3.15
N SER A 94 12.18 26.08 2.97
CA SER A 94 11.30 25.53 4.02
C SER A 94 11.02 24.05 3.74
N PRO A 95 11.09 23.15 4.74
CA PRO A 95 10.82 21.73 4.51
C PRO A 95 9.41 21.55 3.94
N ALA A 96 9.30 20.77 2.88
CA ALA A 96 8.10 20.63 2.06
C ALA A 96 6.86 20.27 2.89
N PRO A 97 5.68 20.87 2.63
CA PRO A 97 4.44 20.45 3.28
C PRO A 97 4.05 19.06 2.74
N ILE A 98 4.20 18.04 3.57
CA ILE A 98 3.81 16.67 3.27
C ILE A 98 2.31 16.54 3.55
N THR A 99 1.45 16.91 2.59
CA THR A 99 -0.01 16.93 2.78
C THR A 99 -0.79 15.97 1.88
N HIS A 100 -0.14 15.15 1.05
CA HIS A 100 -0.85 14.33 0.06
C HIS A 100 -1.36 12.97 0.56
N SER A 101 -0.92 12.48 1.72
CA SER A 101 -1.32 11.16 2.22
C SER A 101 -2.61 11.13 3.04
N CYS A 102 -3.18 12.28 3.36
CA CYS A 102 -4.40 12.39 4.18
C CYS A 102 -5.68 12.49 3.39
N PHE A 103 -5.55 12.73 2.09
CA PHE A 103 -6.65 13.04 1.20
C PHE A 103 -6.72 11.99 0.12
N TYR A 104 -7.91 11.45 -0.08
CA TYR A 104 -8.22 10.55 -1.17
C TYR A 104 -9.46 11.04 -1.87
N THR A 105 -9.41 11.13 -3.20
CA THR A 105 -10.55 11.56 -4.01
C THR A 105 -10.84 10.48 -5.03
N ASP A 106 -12.05 9.95 -4.95
CA ASP A 106 -12.64 9.04 -5.92
C ASP A 106 -13.70 9.79 -6.73
N SER A 107 -13.66 9.65 -8.05
CA SER A 107 -14.58 10.36 -8.95
C SER A 107 -16.06 9.98 -8.79
N GLN A 108 -16.34 8.80 -8.21
CA GLN A 108 -17.69 8.28 -8.01
C GLN A 108 -18.10 8.31 -6.53
N ARG A 109 -17.15 8.07 -5.62
CA ARG A 109 -17.41 7.90 -4.18
C ARG A 109 -17.12 9.16 -3.34
N GLY A 110 -16.49 10.18 -3.92
CA GLY A 110 -16.24 11.46 -3.24
C GLY A 110 -14.85 11.58 -2.63
N THR A 111 -14.70 12.43 -1.61
CA THR A 111 -13.41 12.72 -0.98
C THR A 111 -13.37 12.25 0.47
N ILE A 112 -12.30 11.54 0.81
CA ILE A 112 -11.93 11.15 2.17
C ILE A 112 -10.83 12.09 2.65
N ASN A 113 -10.99 12.62 3.85
CA ASN A 113 -10.01 13.48 4.51
C ASN A 113 -9.86 13.06 5.97
N ILE A 114 -8.76 12.38 6.26
CA ILE A 114 -8.46 11.88 7.61
C ILE A 114 -7.53 12.79 8.41
N THR A 115 -7.27 14.02 7.94
CA THR A 115 -6.35 14.96 8.60
C THR A 115 -6.74 15.25 10.04
N SER A 116 -8.04 15.31 10.34
CA SER A 116 -8.58 15.55 11.69
C SER A 116 -8.29 14.44 12.69
N ILE A 117 -8.02 13.21 12.21
CA ILE A 117 -7.71 12.06 13.07
C ILE A 117 -6.25 12.14 13.53
N GLY A 118 -5.37 12.67 12.68
CA GLY A 118 -3.95 12.79 12.97
C GLY A 118 -3.64 13.81 14.05
N ASN A 119 -2.67 13.49 14.91
CA ASN A 119 -2.19 14.41 15.93
C ASN A 119 -1.08 15.31 15.34
N ILE A 120 -1.42 16.58 15.16
CA ILE A 120 -0.57 17.63 14.58
C ILE A 120 0.68 17.95 15.41
N TYR A 121 0.72 17.53 16.68
CA TYR A 121 1.83 17.80 17.59
C TYR A 121 2.95 16.75 17.51
N HIS A 122 2.92 15.88 16.48
CA HIS A 122 3.92 14.84 16.26
C HIS A 122 4.02 13.82 17.42
N TYR A 123 2.89 13.53 18.05
CA TYR A 123 2.70 12.40 18.97
C TYR A 123 1.78 11.36 18.33
N PRO A 124 1.80 10.08 18.74
CA PRO A 124 0.82 9.11 18.26
C PRO A 124 -0.62 9.56 18.57
N ALA A 125 -1.49 9.56 17.56
CA ALA A 125 -2.94 9.71 17.79
C ALA A 125 -3.50 8.48 18.50
N PHE A 126 -2.97 7.30 18.16
CA PHE A 126 -3.28 6.03 18.79
C PHE A 126 -2.00 5.50 19.41
N LYS A 127 -1.92 5.48 20.75
CA LYS A 127 -0.71 5.13 21.49
C LYS A 127 -0.86 3.80 22.22
N ASP A 128 0.19 2.97 22.15
CA ASP A 128 0.33 1.73 22.94
C ASP A 128 -0.85 0.74 22.84
N TYR A 129 -1.48 0.67 21.66
CA TYR A 129 -2.54 -0.30 21.38
C TYR A 129 -2.01 -1.73 21.44
N GLN A 130 -2.86 -2.68 21.83
CA GLN A 130 -2.55 -4.11 21.77
C GLN A 130 -3.09 -4.69 20.47
N SER A 131 -2.43 -5.76 20.01
CA SER A 131 -2.90 -6.49 18.86
C SER A 131 -4.05 -7.42 19.24
N THR A 132 -4.99 -7.63 18.32
CA THR A 132 -6.01 -8.67 18.43
C THR A 132 -5.45 -10.08 18.19
N THR A 133 -4.25 -10.19 17.60
CA THR A 133 -3.49 -11.44 17.52
C THR A 133 -2.53 -11.57 18.71
N PHE A 134 -2.21 -12.81 19.11
CA PHE A 134 -1.39 -13.07 20.29
C PHE A 134 0.04 -12.54 20.09
N SER A 135 0.35 -11.42 20.73
CA SER A 135 1.64 -10.76 20.62
C SER A 135 1.89 -9.89 21.85
N ASN A 136 3.12 -9.90 22.35
CA ASN A 136 3.52 -9.13 23.53
C ASN A 136 3.97 -7.71 23.19
N TYR A 137 3.84 -7.26 21.94
CA TYR A 137 4.22 -5.91 21.53
C TYR A 137 3.09 -4.91 21.79
N ARG A 138 3.41 -3.62 21.68
CA ARG A 138 2.45 -2.51 21.61
C ARG A 138 2.63 -1.78 20.30
N TRP A 139 1.58 -1.14 19.79
CA TRP A 139 1.63 -0.40 18.54
C TRP A 139 1.12 1.01 18.73
N SER A 140 1.87 1.95 18.17
CA SER A 140 1.49 3.35 18.09
C SER A 140 1.34 3.74 16.62
N TYR A 141 0.33 4.52 16.31
CA TYR A 141 0.02 4.99 14.95
C TYR A 141 -0.43 6.45 14.98
N ASN A 142 0.01 7.20 13.98
CA ASN A 142 -0.48 8.54 13.73
C ASN A 142 -0.76 8.67 12.23
N PRO A 143 -2.03 8.75 11.80
CA PRO A 143 -2.30 9.11 10.42
C PRO A 143 -1.80 10.54 10.19
N CYS A 144 -1.47 10.86 8.93
CA CYS A 144 -1.15 12.21 8.48
C CYS A 144 0.14 12.87 8.94
N PHE A 145 0.61 12.59 10.16
CA PHE A 145 1.76 13.26 10.75
C PHE A 145 2.74 12.25 11.31
N SER A 146 4.03 12.41 10.98
CA SER A 146 5.07 11.60 11.58
C SER A 146 5.21 11.90 13.07
N PHE A 147 5.63 10.92 13.87
CA PHE A 147 5.93 11.10 15.28
C PHE A 147 7.27 10.44 15.66
N ASN A 148 7.75 10.79 16.85
CA ASN A 148 8.89 10.14 17.49
C ASN A 148 8.43 9.44 18.77
N GLU A 149 8.82 8.18 18.95
CA GLU A 149 8.53 7.43 20.16
C GLU A 149 9.56 6.31 20.38
N TYR A 150 10.19 6.28 21.55
CA TYR A 150 11.36 5.42 21.80
C TYR A 150 12.42 5.57 20.69
N ASN A 151 12.78 4.47 20.02
CA ASN A 151 13.74 4.46 18.92
C ASN A 151 13.07 4.68 17.55
N CYS A 152 11.75 4.86 17.49
CA CYS A 152 11.06 5.20 16.24
C CYS A 152 11.19 6.69 15.97
N THR A 153 11.81 7.04 14.85
CA THR A 153 11.99 8.43 14.41
C THR A 153 11.27 8.67 13.10
N ASN A 154 10.54 9.79 12.99
CA ASN A 154 9.75 10.16 11.82
C ASN A 154 8.79 9.05 11.35
N ALA A 155 8.22 8.31 12.29
CA ALA A 155 7.38 7.16 12.02
C ALA A 155 5.92 7.57 11.80
N ALA A 156 5.23 6.92 10.87
CA ALA A 156 3.76 6.88 10.86
C ALA A 156 3.23 5.83 11.83
N ALA A 157 3.99 4.74 12.03
CA ALA A 157 3.68 3.72 13.03
C ALA A 157 4.94 3.09 13.62
N CYS A 158 4.84 2.71 14.89
CA CYS A 158 5.91 2.14 15.69
C CYS A 158 5.42 0.86 16.39
N GLN A 159 6.22 -0.20 16.34
CA GLN A 159 6.03 -1.41 17.15
C GLN A 159 6.98 -1.34 18.34
N ILE A 160 6.45 -1.51 19.55
CA ILE A 160 7.15 -1.29 20.81
C ILE A 160 7.22 -2.61 21.57
N ASN A 161 8.42 -2.99 22.00
CA ASN A 161 8.60 -4.07 22.96
C ASN A 161 8.41 -3.51 24.38
N PRO A 162 7.36 -3.90 25.12
CA PRO A 162 7.08 -3.32 26.43
C PRO A 162 8.08 -3.76 27.51
N VAL A 163 8.86 -4.82 27.28
CA VAL A 163 9.86 -5.31 28.24
C VAL A 163 11.15 -4.49 28.11
N SER A 164 11.66 -4.30 26.90
CA SER A 164 12.88 -3.55 26.65
C SER A 164 12.66 -2.05 26.45
N LEU A 165 11.40 -1.60 26.38
CA LEU A 165 11.01 -0.22 26.02
C LEU A 165 11.69 0.25 24.73
N SER A 166 11.83 -0.65 23.77
CA SER A 166 12.48 -0.37 22.49
C SER A 166 11.44 -0.36 21.36
N GLY A 167 11.47 0.69 20.55
CA GLY A 167 10.63 0.84 19.35
C GLY A 167 11.30 0.32 18.08
N SER A 168 10.50 -0.15 17.12
CA SER A 168 10.90 -0.46 15.76
C SER A 168 9.94 0.22 14.79
N VAL A 169 10.47 1.04 13.88
CA VAL A 169 9.66 1.69 12.85
C VAL A 169 9.06 0.59 11.97
N ILE A 170 7.74 0.65 11.77
CA ILE A 170 7.02 -0.27 10.86
C ILE A 170 6.40 0.46 9.67
N ALA A 171 6.32 1.79 9.74
CA ALA A 171 5.81 2.65 8.68
C ALA A 171 6.41 4.06 8.79
N GLU A 172 6.73 4.67 7.65
CA GLU A 172 7.18 6.07 7.55
C GLU A 172 6.08 6.94 6.93
N GLN A 173 5.89 8.17 7.42
CA GLN A 173 4.79 9.01 6.95
C GLN A 173 4.95 9.44 5.49
N GLN A 174 6.18 9.66 5.02
CA GLN A 174 6.47 10.06 3.64
C GLN A 174 6.19 8.98 2.59
N THR A 175 5.97 7.74 2.99
CA THR A 175 5.74 6.61 2.06
C THR A 175 4.27 6.22 1.94
N ALA A 176 3.39 7.00 2.56
CA ALA A 176 1.97 6.76 2.57
C ALA A 176 1.36 6.90 1.16
N GLU A 177 0.75 5.83 0.68
CA GLU A 177 0.11 5.72 -0.64
C GLU A 177 -1.31 5.19 -0.46
N TRP A 178 -2.29 5.83 -1.11
CA TRP A 178 -3.66 5.34 -1.13
C TRP A 178 -3.80 4.20 -2.13
N TYR A 179 -4.50 3.16 -1.71
CA TYR A 179 -4.81 2.01 -2.53
C TYR A 179 -6.32 1.82 -2.58
N ASN A 180 -6.87 1.90 -3.80
CA ASN A 180 -8.26 1.57 -4.07
C ASN A 180 -8.31 0.08 -4.43
N THR A 181 -8.65 -0.73 -3.45
CA THR A 181 -9.07 -2.11 -3.71
C THR A 181 -10.45 -2.09 -4.36
N ASP A 182 -10.77 -3.09 -5.19
CA ASP A 182 -12.16 -3.35 -5.59
C ASP A 182 -13.07 -3.73 -4.38
N THR A 183 -12.54 -3.69 -3.16
CA THR A 183 -13.29 -3.86 -1.91
C THR A 183 -13.92 -2.53 -1.50
N ASP A 184 -15.03 -2.58 -0.77
CA ASP A 184 -15.76 -1.38 -0.32
C ASP A 184 -15.02 -0.52 0.71
N HIS A 185 -13.75 -0.81 1.00
CA HIS A 185 -12.96 -0.17 2.04
C HIS A 185 -11.66 0.42 1.46
N PRO A 186 -11.50 1.74 1.49
CA PRO A 186 -10.25 2.41 1.12
C PRO A 186 -9.08 1.94 1.99
N VAL A 187 -7.90 1.83 1.40
CA VAL A 187 -6.70 1.37 2.10
C VAL A 187 -5.58 2.41 1.99
N ILE A 188 -4.84 2.60 3.08
CA ILE A 188 -3.58 3.35 3.07
C ILE A 188 -2.43 2.36 3.31
N LEU A 189 -1.46 2.38 2.40
CA LEU A 189 -0.23 1.61 2.51
C LEU A 189 0.90 2.51 2.95
N TYR A 190 1.72 2.03 3.89
CA TYR A 190 2.95 2.68 4.29
C TYR A 190 4.10 1.69 4.21
N THR A 191 5.27 2.17 3.78
CA THR A 191 6.51 1.38 3.80
C THR A 191 7.58 1.99 4.70
N THR A 192 8.52 1.19 5.17
CA THR A 192 9.83 1.73 5.60
C THR A 192 10.70 2.03 4.38
N HIS A 193 11.70 2.90 4.52
CA HIS A 193 12.55 3.42 3.44
C HIS A 193 12.86 2.40 2.32
N LYS A 194 12.63 2.80 1.06
CA LYS A 194 12.95 2.00 -0.14
C LYS A 194 14.46 1.76 -0.19
N GLY A 195 14.90 0.49 -0.15
CA GLY A 195 16.31 0.10 -0.27
C GLY A 195 16.92 -0.59 0.96
N MET A 196 16.19 -0.77 2.05
CA MET A 196 16.62 -1.68 3.13
C MET A 196 16.34 -3.14 2.78
N SER A 197 17.18 -4.06 3.26
CA SER A 197 17.04 -5.50 3.05
C SER A 197 15.79 -6.12 3.68
N THR A 198 15.13 -5.42 4.61
CA THR A 198 13.87 -5.82 5.24
C THR A 198 12.88 -4.66 5.21
N GLN A 199 12.32 -4.37 4.04
CA GLN A 199 11.27 -3.39 3.92
C GLN A 199 10.02 -3.88 4.66
N LYS A 200 9.45 -3.03 5.52
CA LYS A 200 8.20 -3.32 6.22
C LYS A 200 7.01 -2.65 5.55
N MET A 201 5.96 -3.46 5.50
CA MET A 201 4.54 -3.31 5.19
C MET A 201 3.59 -2.80 6.27
N LEU A 202 3.03 -1.60 6.26
CA LEU A 202 1.81 -1.34 7.04
C LEU A 202 0.60 -1.12 6.13
N VAL A 203 -0.45 -1.90 6.37
CA VAL A 203 -1.77 -1.76 5.75
C VAL A 203 -2.73 -1.19 6.76
N VAL A 204 -3.36 -0.08 6.42
CA VAL A 204 -4.44 0.52 7.21
C VAL A 204 -5.71 0.49 6.37
N GLU A 205 -6.63 -0.39 6.73
CA GLU A 205 -7.97 -0.44 6.13
C GLU A 205 -8.88 0.58 6.82
N LEU A 206 -9.60 1.36 6.05
CA LEU A 206 -10.51 2.39 6.55
C LEU A 206 -11.95 1.88 6.52
N GLU A 207 -12.60 1.91 7.67
CA GLU A 207 -14.00 1.53 7.82
C GLU A 207 -14.84 2.76 8.18
N CYS A 208 -15.85 3.04 7.36
CA CYS A 208 -16.77 4.16 7.58
C CYS A 208 -17.66 3.89 8.81
N ASN A 209 -17.70 4.84 9.72
CA ASN A 209 -18.62 4.86 10.85
C ASN A 209 -19.56 6.05 10.75
N ASN A 210 -20.84 5.78 10.53
CA ASN A 210 -21.84 6.83 10.34
C ASN A 210 -22.18 7.62 11.63
N ASP A 211 -21.73 7.17 12.80
CA ASP A 211 -21.90 7.92 14.05
C ASP A 211 -20.81 9.00 14.17
N VAL A 212 -21.17 10.23 13.81
CA VAL A 212 -20.29 11.41 13.92
C VAL A 212 -19.83 11.73 15.34
N ASN A 213 -20.50 11.19 16.37
CA ASN A 213 -20.11 11.38 17.77
C ASN A 213 -19.27 10.22 18.31
N ALA A 214 -19.16 9.11 17.57
CA ALA A 214 -18.33 8.01 17.97
C ALA A 214 -16.84 8.43 17.90
N PRO A 215 -16.04 8.07 18.91
CA PRO A 215 -14.60 8.31 18.84
C PRO A 215 -14.01 7.47 17.69
N HIS A 216 -12.95 7.97 17.06
CA HIS A 216 -12.16 7.18 16.13
C HIS A 216 -11.55 5.97 16.85
N GLN A 217 -11.67 4.78 16.26
CA GLN A 217 -11.17 3.55 16.86
C GLN A 217 -10.13 2.91 15.96
N LEU A 218 -8.99 2.54 16.55
CA LEU A 218 -7.96 1.76 15.88
C LEU A 218 -8.02 0.32 16.40
N GLU A 219 -8.24 -0.63 15.49
CA GLU A 219 -7.98 -2.04 15.75
C GLU A 219 -6.60 -2.39 15.20
N VAL A 220 -5.72 -2.91 16.05
CA VAL A 220 -4.42 -3.40 15.61
C VAL A 220 -4.52 -4.90 15.39
N ILE A 221 -4.50 -5.35 14.13
CA ILE A 221 -4.43 -6.79 13.83
C ILE A 221 -3.02 -7.31 14.14
N GLY A 222 -2.01 -6.44 14.04
CA GLY A 222 -0.62 -6.75 14.38
C GLY A 222 0.16 -7.27 13.17
N GLN A 223 1.14 -8.13 13.44
CA GLN A 223 2.03 -8.65 12.42
C GLN A 223 1.44 -9.90 11.76
N THR A 224 1.12 -9.85 10.47
CA THR A 224 0.53 -10.98 9.71
C THR A 224 1.56 -11.76 8.90
N SER A 225 2.74 -11.20 8.66
CA SER A 225 3.90 -11.90 8.11
C SER A 225 5.20 -11.22 8.61
N PRO A 226 6.40 -11.77 8.36
CA PRO A 226 7.66 -11.20 8.86
C PRO A 226 7.86 -9.70 8.60
N THR A 227 7.32 -9.19 7.49
CA THR A 227 7.45 -7.78 7.09
C THR A 227 6.12 -7.04 7.08
N VAL A 228 5.00 -7.67 7.45
CA VAL A 228 3.66 -7.14 7.17
C VAL A 228 2.86 -6.95 8.43
N TYR A 229 2.32 -5.74 8.56
CA TYR A 229 1.53 -5.26 9.67
C TYR A 229 0.19 -4.78 9.14
N LYS A 230 -0.88 -5.04 9.91
CA LYS A 230 -2.24 -4.62 9.55
C LYS A 230 -2.91 -3.90 10.71
N MET A 231 -3.67 -2.88 10.35
CA MET A 231 -4.54 -2.12 11.25
C MET A 231 -5.86 -1.82 10.53
N LYS A 232 -6.92 -1.63 11.30
CA LYS A 232 -8.20 -1.10 10.83
C LYS A 232 -8.52 0.19 11.56
N LEU A 233 -8.86 1.23 10.82
CA LEU A 233 -9.25 2.52 11.37
C LEU A 233 -10.73 2.75 11.08
N ASN A 234 -11.52 2.66 12.14
CA ASN A 234 -12.96 2.90 12.12
C ASN A 234 -13.23 4.37 12.46
N SER A 235 -13.83 5.11 11.51
CA SER A 235 -13.96 6.56 11.59
C SER A 235 -15.12 7.11 10.77
N HIS A 236 -15.74 8.20 11.22
CA HIS A 236 -16.70 8.98 10.44
C HIS A 236 -16.04 9.86 9.36
N CYS A 237 -14.71 9.92 9.32
CA CYS A 237 -13.96 10.61 8.26
C CYS A 237 -13.53 9.67 7.12
N ALA A 238 -13.87 8.37 7.20
CA ALA A 238 -13.53 7.32 6.23
C ALA A 238 -14.69 7.05 5.26
#